data_AF-A0A940ZCG0-F1
#
_entry.id   AF-A0A940ZCG0-F1
#
_cell.length_a   1.000
_cell.length_b   1.000
_cell.length_c   1.000
_cell.angle_alpha   90.00
_cell.angle_beta   90.00
_cell.angle_gamma   90.00
#
_symmetry.space_group_name_H-M   'P 1'
#
loop_
_entity.id
_entity.type
_entity.pdbx_description
1 polymer ?
#
loop_
_entity_poly.entity_id
_entity_poly.type
_entity_poly.pdbx_seq_one_letter_code
_entity_poly.pdbx_strand_id
1 'polypeptide(L)' 'MKFTGKEQCWERMRCGRDRDQSCPAYPDYGRLCWPIAGTKCRGGITGVHAQKVKDCESCEFFKAVVFSGLDE' A
#
# COMPACT_ATOMS: atom_id res chain seq x y z
N MET A 1 -16.07 -4.25 -3.53
CA MET A 1 -15.27 -4.45 -4.76
C MET A 1 -13.98 -5.15 -4.36
N LYS A 2 -13.70 -6.35 -4.89
CA LYS A 2 -12.44 -7.06 -4.69
C LYS A 2 -11.58 -6.87 -5.93
N PHE A 3 -10.37 -6.32 -5.78
CA PHE A 3 -9.43 -6.13 -6.90
C PHE A 3 -8.69 -7.44 -7.21
N THR A 4 -9.43 -8.50 -7.55
CA THR A 4 -8.85 -9.79 -7.96
C THR A 4 -8.18 -9.62 -9.33
N GLY A 5 -6.86 -9.83 -9.40
CA GLY A 5 -6.09 -9.81 -10.65
C GLY A 5 -5.22 -8.56 -10.90
N LYS A 6 -5.13 -7.63 -9.94
CA LYS A 6 -4.18 -6.50 -10.01
C LYS A 6 -3.17 -6.58 -8.87
N GLU A 7 -1.94 -6.13 -9.12
CA GLU A 7 -0.82 -6.16 -8.17
C GLU A 7 -1.21 -5.47 -6.84
N GLN A 8 -0.95 -6.16 -5.72
CA GLN A 8 -1.21 -5.69 -4.36
C GLN A 8 0.07 -5.14 -3.73
N CYS A 9 -0.06 -4.26 -2.72
CA CYS A 9 1.12 -3.63 -2.13
C CYS A 9 2.11 -4.64 -1.53
N TRP A 10 1.63 -5.73 -0.92
CA TRP A 10 2.50 -6.74 -0.31
C TRP A 10 3.26 -7.58 -1.34
N GLU A 11 2.73 -7.74 -2.55
CA GLU A 11 3.40 -8.46 -3.64
C GLU A 11 4.58 -7.65 -4.19
N ARG A 12 4.37 -6.34 -4.41
CA ARG A 12 5.40 -5.40 -4.87
C ARG A 12 6.44 -5.11 -3.79
N MET A 13 5.97 -4.75 -2.59
CA MET A 13 6.83 -4.31 -1.49
C MET A 13 7.51 -5.47 -0.76
N ARG A 14 7.03 -6.71 -0.98
CA ARG A 14 7.52 -7.96 -0.34
C ARG A 14 7.73 -7.78 1.17
N CYS A 15 6.74 -7.19 1.84
CA CYS A 15 6.84 -6.82 3.25
C CYS A 15 6.53 -7.97 4.22
N GLY A 16 5.99 -9.10 3.75
CA GLY A 16 5.69 -10.31 4.55
C GLY A 16 4.45 -10.21 5.44
N ARG A 17 3.87 -9.02 5.61
CA ARG A 17 2.72 -8.79 6.50
C ARG A 17 1.41 -9.41 6.02
N ASP A 18 1.35 -9.88 4.78
CA ASP A 18 0.30 -10.74 4.26
C ASP A 18 0.30 -12.12 4.94
N ARG A 19 1.47 -12.62 5.35
CA ARG A 19 1.65 -13.92 5.98
C ARG A 19 1.46 -13.87 7.49
N ASP A 20 1.94 -12.79 8.10
CA ASP A 20 1.85 -12.60 9.55
C ASP A 20 0.49 -12.01 9.99
N GLN A 21 -0.45 -11.81 9.05
CA GLN A 21 -1.77 -11.18 9.27
C GLN A 21 -1.72 -9.81 9.98
N SER A 22 -0.56 -9.17 9.99
CA SER A 22 -0.32 -7.89 10.65
C SER A 22 -0.62 -6.69 9.75
N CYS A 23 -0.98 -6.94 8.47
CA CYS A 23 -1.34 -5.91 7.52
C CYS A 23 -2.85 -5.59 7.60
N PRO A 24 -3.24 -4.39 8.05
CA PRO A 24 -4.66 -4.00 8.09
C PRO A 24 -5.29 -3.85 6.70
N ALA A 25 -4.48 -3.78 5.64
CA ALA A 25 -4.97 -3.75 4.26
C ALA A 25 -5.12 -5.14 3.63
N TYR A 26 -4.58 -6.19 4.25
CA TYR A 26 -4.78 -7.55 3.75
C TYR A 26 -6.15 -8.08 4.21
N PRO A 27 -6.88 -8.86 3.39
CA PRO A 27 -6.56 -9.30 2.02
C PRO A 27 -7.16 -8.43 0.90
N ASP A 28 -8.10 -7.54 1.20
CA ASP A 28 -8.93 -6.89 0.17
C ASP A 28 -8.47 -5.48 -0.23
N TYR A 29 -7.68 -4.81 0.60
CA TYR A 29 -7.30 -3.39 0.43
C TYR A 29 -5.84 -3.18 0.04
N GLY A 30 -5.15 -4.21 -0.45
CA GLY A 30 -3.74 -4.09 -0.85
C GLY A 30 -3.51 -3.07 -1.96
N ARG A 31 -4.44 -2.98 -2.92
CA ARG A 31 -4.36 -2.04 -4.04
C ARG A 31 -4.61 -0.59 -3.60
N LEU A 32 -5.33 -0.37 -2.51
CA LEU A 32 -5.66 0.94 -1.95
C LEU A 32 -5.15 1.02 -0.50
N CYS A 33 -3.87 0.70 -0.28
CA CYS A 33 -3.37 0.62 1.08
C CYS A 33 -3.21 2.01 1.74
N TRP A 34 -2.98 3.07 0.96
CA TRP A 34 -2.71 4.44 1.44
C TRP A 34 -3.82 5.11 2.29
N PRO A 35 -5.13 4.89 2.09
CA PRO A 35 -6.15 5.35 3.03
C PRO A 35 -6.24 4.48 4.31
N ILE A 36 -5.62 3.30 4.35
CA ILE A 36 -5.76 2.36 5.46
C ILE A 36 -4.71 2.67 6.53
N ALA A 37 -5.18 3.09 7.71
CA ALA A 37 -4.32 3.34 8.86
C ALA A 37 -3.54 2.07 9.27
N GLY A 38 -2.26 2.25 9.63
CA GLY A 38 -1.38 1.14 10.03
C GLY A 38 -0.71 0.41 8.86
N THR A 39 -1.07 0.71 7.62
CA THR A 39 -0.24 0.33 6.47
C THR A 39 1.04 1.17 6.46
N LYS A 40 2.16 0.58 6.03
CA LYS A 40 3.48 1.22 6.03
C LYS A 40 4.21 0.87 4.74
N CYS A 41 4.79 1.84 4.04
CA CYS A 41 5.78 1.53 3.02
C CYS A 41 7.14 1.24 3.69
N ARG A 42 7.98 0.47 3.01
CA ARG A 42 9.23 -0.14 3.53
C ARG A 42 10.30 0.95 3.75
N GLY A 43 10.18 1.71 4.85
CA GLY A 43 11.10 2.82 5.17
C GLY A 43 11.05 3.31 6.63
N GLY A 44 10.32 2.63 7.52
CA GLY A 44 10.21 3.00 8.93
C GLY A 44 9.16 4.07 9.22
N ILE A 45 8.73 4.14 10.49
CA ILE A 45 7.92 5.25 10.99
C ILE A 45 8.84 6.47 11.08
N THR A 46 8.53 7.52 10.33
CA THR A 46 8.89 8.88 10.74
C THR A 46 7.61 9.51 11.28
N GLY A 47 7.53 9.58 12.61
CA GLY A 47 6.46 10.25 13.35
C GLY A 47 5.16 9.46 13.50
N VAL A 48 4.47 9.70 14.61
CA VAL A 48 3.15 9.16 15.01
C VAL A 48 2.02 9.60 14.04
N HIS A 49 2.39 10.11 12.85
CA HIS A 49 1.57 10.88 11.94
C HIS A 49 1.90 10.55 10.47
N ALA A 50 1.94 9.27 10.11
CA ALA A 50 1.86 8.84 8.70
C ALA A 50 0.39 8.49 8.38
N GLN A 51 -0.45 9.52 8.27
CA GLN A 51 -1.86 9.41 7.82
C GLN A 51 -2.17 10.38 6.67
N LYS A 52 -1.17 11.00 6.04
CA LYS A 52 -1.40 11.87 4.88
C LYS A 52 -0.94 11.13 3.61
N VAL A 53 -1.76 11.22 2.56
CA VAL A 53 -1.42 10.66 1.23
C VAL A 53 -0.05 11.14 0.73
N LYS A 54 0.38 12.34 1.17
CA LYS A 54 1.72 12.89 0.92
C LYS A 54 2.86 11.96 1.33
N ASP A 55 2.74 11.23 2.43
CA ASP A 55 3.76 10.26 2.84
C ASP A 55 3.84 9.07 1.88
N CYS A 56 2.73 8.75 1.22
CA CYS A 56 2.67 7.70 0.19
C CYS A 56 3.21 8.18 -1.16
N GLU A 57 3.38 9.49 -1.40
CA GLU A 57 3.95 10.00 -2.66
C GLU A 57 5.38 9.49 -2.91
N SER A 58 6.12 9.14 -1.86
CA SER A 58 7.44 8.51 -1.99
C SER A 58 7.40 6.99 -2.21
N CYS A 59 6.24 6.36 -2.05
CA CYS A 59 6.09 4.92 -2.14
C CYS A 59 5.99 4.46 -3.59
N GLU A 60 6.88 3.55 -4.01
CA GLU A 60 6.92 3.04 -5.39
C GLU A 60 5.60 2.39 -5.81
N PHE A 61 4.95 1.65 -4.91
CA PHE A 61 3.64 1.06 -5.18
C PHE A 61 2.56 2.14 -5.37
N PHE A 62 2.52 3.15 -4.51
CA PHE A 62 1.56 4.26 -4.66
C PHE A 62 1.76 4.97 -6.00
N LYS A 63 3.01 5.25 -6.38
CA LYS A 63 3.32 5.87 -7.67
C LYS A 63 2.85 5.01 -8.84
N ALA A 64 3.12 3.70 -8.80
CA ALA A 64 2.68 2.77 -9.84
C ALA A 64 1.15 2.70 -9.94
N VAL A 65 0.43 2.73 -8.83
CA VAL A 65 -1.04 2.62 -8.88
C VAL A 65 -1.72 3.93 -9.25
N VAL A 66 -1.24 5.06 -8.73
CA VAL A 66 -1.87 6.38 -8.91
C VAL A 66 -1.41 7.07 -10.19
N PHE A 67 -0.13 6.98 -10.54
CA PHE A 67 0.41 7.63 -11.75
C PHE A 67 0.43 6.74 -12.98
N SER A 68 0.52 5.41 -12.85
CA SER A 68 0.46 4.50 -14.02
C SER A 68 -0.97 4.08 -14.42
N GLY A 69 -2.00 4.79 -13.93
CA GLY A 69 -3.41 4.58 -14.30
C GLY A 69 -3.92 5.43 -15.47
N LEU A 70 -3.03 6.02 -16.29
CA LEU A 70 -3.41 6.83 -17.47
C LEU A 70 -3.38 6.05 -18.79
N ASP A 71 -2.95 4.79 -18.77
CA ASP A 71 -3.04 3.89 -19.91
C ASP A 71 -3.86 2.66 -19.48
N GLU A 72 -5.05 2.54 -20.07
CA GLU A 72 -6.01 1.40 -20.02
C GLU A 72 -7.05 1.31 -18.89
#